data_AF-A0A267GS30-F1
#
_entry.id   AF-A0A267GS30-F1
#
_cell.length_a   1.000
_cell.length_b   1.000
_cell.length_c   1.000
_cell.angle_alpha   90.00
_cell.angle_beta   90.00
_cell.angle_gamma   90.00
#
_symmetry.space_group_name_H-M   'P 1'
#
loop_
_entity.id
_entity.type
_entity.pdbx_description
1 polymer ?
#
loop_
_entity_poly.entity_id
_entity_poly.type
_entity_poly.pdbx_seq_one_letter_code
_entity_poly.pdbx_strand_id
1 'polypeptide(L)'
;RLKDNIERKVMDDILAKLGLNIDELNTLRIIEPEVSTESTDLKDKCGQFTITVEDFQRLVSNLLQAVDVAAAEVEKEKMIRIGALNQLKCVSTQRQEQVQQLQAQILEKQASLDRLQKQLRSLEATAKEQNDFIDHFQMQK
;
A
#
# COMPACT_ATOMS: atom_id res chain seq x y z
N ARG A 1 26.70 -80.40 8.75
CA ARG A 1 26.43 -79.37 7.72
C ARG A 1 24.96 -79.33 7.32
N LEU A 2 24.38 -80.39 6.72
CA LEU A 2 22.95 -80.37 6.35
C LEU A 2 22.02 -80.50 7.57
N LYS A 3 22.37 -81.35 8.56
CA LYS A 3 21.65 -81.48 9.84
C LYS A 3 21.71 -80.18 10.66
N ASP A 4 22.89 -79.59 10.83
CA ASP A 4 23.05 -78.32 11.55
C ASP A 4 22.27 -77.16 10.91
N ASN A 5 22.11 -77.14 9.58
CA ASN A 5 21.28 -76.15 8.89
C ASN A 5 19.78 -76.38 9.11
N ILE A 6 19.33 -77.64 9.21
CA ILE A 6 17.95 -77.97 9.54
C ILE A 6 17.65 -77.62 11.00
N GLU A 7 18.58 -77.93 11.91
CA GLU A 7 18.47 -77.59 13.34
C GLU A 7 18.45 -76.09 13.59
N ARG A 8 19.28 -75.30 12.89
CA ARG A 8 19.20 -73.83 12.93
C ARG A 8 17.86 -73.32 12.43
N LYS A 9 17.39 -73.82 11.29
CA LYS A 9 16.11 -73.36 10.72
C LYS A 9 14.92 -73.68 11.63
N VAL A 10 14.93 -74.86 12.27
CA VAL A 10 13.91 -75.25 13.27
C VAL A 10 14.01 -74.38 14.53
N MET A 11 15.22 -74.02 14.95
CA MET A 11 15.43 -73.11 16.08
C MET A 11 14.95 -71.69 15.76
N ASP A 12 15.25 -71.18 14.57
CA ASP A 12 14.78 -69.89 14.08
C ASP A 12 13.24 -69.86 13.97
N ASP A 13 12.62 -70.95 13.49
CA ASP A 13 11.15 -71.08 13.42
C ASP A 13 10.50 -71.13 14.83
N ILE A 14 11.14 -71.76 15.83
CA ILE A 14 10.66 -71.79 17.21
C ILE A 14 10.80 -70.42 17.87
N LEU A 15 11.93 -69.74 17.63
CA LEU A 15 12.21 -68.41 18.16
C LEU A 15 11.28 -67.36 17.53
N ALA A 16 11.06 -67.41 16.21
CA ALA A 16 10.09 -66.57 15.51
C ALA A 16 8.66 -66.78 16.06
N LYS A 17 8.29 -68.02 16.40
CA LYS A 17 7.00 -68.34 17.01
C LYS A 17 6.85 -67.81 18.45
N LEU A 18 7.97 -67.58 19.14
CA LEU A 18 8.04 -66.93 20.46
C LEU A 18 8.23 -65.41 20.36
N GLY A 19 8.33 -64.85 19.15
CA GLY A 19 8.60 -63.42 18.93
C GLY A 19 10.03 -63.00 19.29
N LEU A 20 10.99 -63.94 19.21
CA LEU A 20 12.39 -63.74 19.54
C LEU A 20 13.23 -63.91 18.26
N ASN A 21 14.14 -62.99 18.03
CA ASN A 21 15.06 -62.94 16.90
C ASN A 21 16.49 -62.99 17.41
N ILE A 22 17.38 -63.69 16.72
CA ILE A 22 18.80 -63.68 17.02
C ILE A 22 19.48 -62.69 16.08
N ASP A 23 20.21 -61.73 16.64
CA ASP A 23 20.97 -60.76 15.83
C ASP A 23 22.31 -61.34 15.32
N GLU A 24 23.00 -60.59 14.44
CA GLU A 24 24.28 -60.99 13.85
C GLU A 24 25.41 -61.21 14.89
N LEU A 25 25.21 -60.77 16.14
CA LEU A 25 26.11 -60.97 17.28
C LEU A 25 25.67 -62.13 18.18
N ASN A 26 24.73 -62.96 17.72
CA ASN A 26 24.19 -64.12 18.41
C ASN A 26 23.52 -63.79 19.76
N THR A 27 22.94 -62.58 19.88
CA THR A 27 22.17 -62.16 21.04
C THR A 27 20.67 -62.22 20.76
N LEU A 28 19.90 -62.67 21.76
CA LEU A 28 18.45 -62.78 21.68
C LEU A 28 17.82 -61.38 21.79
N ARG A 29 17.02 -60.98 20.80
CA ARG A 29 16.25 -59.73 20.78
C ARG A 29 14.77 -60.01 20.54
N ILE A 30 13.92 -59.16 21.09
CA ILE A 30 12.46 -59.25 20.92
C ILE A 30 12.01 -58.53 19.64
N ILE A 31 12.82 -57.60 19.13
CA ILE A 31 12.53 -56.79 17.94
C ILE A 31 13.57 -57.12 16.88
N GLU A 32 13.11 -57.29 15.64
CA GLU A 32 13.99 -57.49 14.49
C GLU A 32 14.91 -56.26 14.31
N PRO A 33 16.23 -56.46 14.19
CA PRO A 33 17.19 -55.36 14.17
C PRO A 33 16.95 -54.39 12.99
N GLU A 34 16.52 -54.88 11.84
CA GLU A 34 16.17 -54.07 10.66
C GLU A 34 15.00 -53.12 10.97
N VAL A 35 13.90 -53.64 11.53
CA VAL A 35 12.74 -52.84 11.97
C VAL A 35 13.12 -51.81 13.04
N SER A 36 14.03 -52.15 13.95
CA SER A 36 14.53 -51.21 14.97
C SER A 36 15.37 -50.08 14.36
N THR A 37 16.19 -50.38 13.36
CA THR A 37 17.00 -49.37 12.66
C THR A 37 16.15 -48.47 11.78
N GLU A 38 15.20 -49.03 11.02
CA GLU A 38 14.26 -48.26 10.20
C GLU A 38 13.37 -47.36 11.04
N SER A 39 12.90 -47.85 12.20
CA SER A 39 12.10 -47.04 13.13
C SER A 39 12.90 -45.86 13.69
N THR A 40 14.21 -46.03 13.92
CA THR A 40 15.10 -44.97 14.40
C THR A 40 15.38 -43.95 13.31
N ASP A 41 15.68 -44.39 12.08
CA ASP A 41 15.89 -43.51 10.93
C ASP A 41 14.61 -42.73 10.57
N LEU A 42 13.44 -43.37 10.65
CA LEU A 42 12.16 -42.70 10.47
C LEU A 42 11.94 -41.62 11.55
N LYS A 43 12.27 -41.91 12.81
CA LYS A 43 12.17 -40.93 13.90
C LYS A 43 13.08 -39.71 13.64
N ASP A 44 14.30 -39.93 13.18
CA ASP A 44 15.26 -38.85 12.90
C ASP A 44 14.80 -38.00 11.70
N LYS A 45 14.31 -38.65 10.63
CA LYS A 45 13.71 -37.96 9.47
C LYS A 45 12.46 -37.17 9.85
N CYS A 46 11.61 -37.71 10.71
CA CYS A 46 10.46 -36.98 11.25
C CYS A 46 10.90 -35.75 12.06
N GLY A 47 11.95 -35.86 12.88
CA GLY A 47 12.52 -34.73 13.60
C GLY A 47 13.05 -33.64 12.67
N GLN A 48 13.80 -34.00 11.63
CA GLN A 48 14.28 -33.06 10.62
C GLN A 48 13.14 -32.40 9.84
N PHE A 49 12.08 -33.15 9.53
CA PHE A 49 10.90 -32.63 8.88
C PHE A 49 10.19 -31.58 9.75
N THR A 50 10.02 -31.84 11.04
CA THR A 50 9.44 -30.87 11.97
C THR A 50 10.24 -29.58 12.01
N ILE A 51 11.57 -29.66 12.14
CA ILE A 51 12.45 -28.47 12.13
C ILE A 51 12.29 -27.69 10.82
N THR A 52 12.28 -28.38 9.68
CA THR A 52 12.12 -27.74 8.37
C THR A 52 10.77 -27.02 8.25
N VAL A 53 9.70 -27.61 8.79
CA VAL A 53 8.36 -27.00 8.80
C VAL A 53 8.33 -25.76 9.69
N GLU A 54 8.96 -25.81 10.87
CA GLU A 54 9.06 -24.66 11.77
C GLU A 54 9.83 -23.50 11.13
N ASP A 55 10.95 -23.79 10.45
CA ASP A 55 11.72 -22.79 9.71
C ASP A 55 10.92 -22.18 8.57
N PHE A 56 10.17 -23.00 7.82
CA PHE A 56 9.30 -22.51 6.77
C PHE A 56 8.21 -21.59 7.32
N GLN A 57 7.55 -21.97 8.42
CA GLN A 57 6.55 -21.14 9.08
C GLN A 57 7.13 -19.80 9.49
N ARG A 58 8.32 -19.78 10.10
CA ARG A 58 9.03 -18.56 10.48
C ARG A 58 9.31 -17.66 9.28
N LEU A 59 9.76 -18.24 8.16
CA LEU A 59 10.04 -17.49 6.93
C LEU A 59 8.77 -16.87 6.36
N VAL A 60 7.66 -17.61 6.32
CA VAL A 60 6.36 -17.10 5.86
C VAL A 60 5.85 -16.00 6.78
N SER A 61 5.98 -16.14 8.10
CA SER A 61 5.60 -15.08 9.04
C SER A 61 6.40 -13.80 8.84
N ASN A 62 7.71 -13.90 8.63
CA ASN A 62 8.56 -12.74 8.33
C ASN A 62 8.18 -12.09 6.99
N LEU A 63 7.86 -12.89 5.98
CA LEU A 63 7.42 -12.39 4.68
C LEU A 63 6.08 -11.64 4.81
N LEU A 64 5.11 -12.21 5.53
CA LEU A 64 3.82 -11.56 5.78
C LEU A 64 4.02 -10.20 6.47
N GLN A 65 4.87 -10.15 7.49
CA GLN A 65 5.18 -8.90 8.18
C GLN A 65 5.82 -7.86 7.23
N ALA A 66 6.75 -8.27 6.37
CA ALA A 66 7.35 -7.38 5.39
C ALA A 66 6.33 -6.85 4.38
N VAL A 67 5.39 -7.71 3.93
CA VAL A 67 4.30 -7.32 3.03
C VAL A 67 3.36 -6.32 3.71
N ASP A 68 3.00 -6.53 4.98
CA ASP A 68 2.13 -5.62 5.72
C ASP A 68 2.76 -4.23 5.87
N VAL A 69 4.06 -4.17 6.18
CA VAL A 69 4.81 -2.90 6.25
C VAL A 69 4.84 -2.21 4.89
N ALA A 70 5.11 -2.95 3.81
CA ALA A 70 5.11 -2.39 2.46
C ALA A 70 3.72 -1.86 2.05
N ALA A 71 2.65 -2.60 2.37
CA ALA A 71 1.28 -2.18 2.10
C ALA A 71 0.93 -0.88 2.85
N ALA A 72 1.32 -0.77 4.13
CA ALA A 72 1.09 0.43 4.93
C ALA A 72 1.81 1.66 4.35
N GLU A 73 3.07 1.52 3.92
CA GLU A 73 3.83 2.63 3.33
C GLU A 73 3.24 3.06 1.97
N VAL A 74 2.80 2.10 1.15
CA VAL A 74 2.14 2.38 -0.13
C VAL A 74 0.84 3.16 0.09
N GLU A 75 0.01 2.77 1.06
CA GLU A 75 -1.24 3.48 1.32
C GLU A 75 -0.99 4.90 1.87
N LYS A 76 0.03 5.06 2.70
CA LYS A 76 0.48 6.38 3.20
C LYS A 76 0.90 7.30 2.05
N GLU A 77 1.77 6.83 1.17
CA GLU A 77 2.22 7.62 0.00
C GLU A 77 1.06 7.95 -0.96
N LYS A 78 0.16 7.00 -1.18
CA LYS A 78 -1.06 7.22 -1.97
C LYS A 78 -1.91 8.34 -1.36
N MET A 79 -2.12 8.34 -0.04
CA MET A 79 -2.87 9.38 0.66
C MET A 79 -2.20 10.76 0.54
N ILE A 80 -0.88 10.84 0.71
CA ILE A 80 -0.11 12.09 0.54
C ILE A 80 -0.31 12.63 -0.88
N ARG A 81 -0.18 11.77 -1.89
CA ARG A 81 -0.34 12.16 -3.30
C ARG A 81 -1.75 12.65 -3.61
N ILE A 82 -2.78 11.98 -3.11
CA ILE A 82 -4.17 12.41 -3.27
C ILE A 82 -4.37 13.78 -2.61
N GLY A 83 -3.84 13.98 -1.40
CA GLY A 83 -3.88 15.26 -0.70
C GLY A 83 -3.24 16.40 -1.50
N ALA A 84 -2.04 16.19 -2.02
CA ALA A 84 -1.33 17.18 -2.84
C ALA A 84 -2.08 17.49 -4.15
N LEU A 85 -2.63 16.48 -4.82
CA LEU A 85 -3.42 16.67 -6.04
C LEU A 85 -4.70 17.46 -5.78
N ASN A 86 -5.40 17.17 -4.69
CA ASN A 86 -6.59 17.91 -4.30
C ASN A 86 -6.27 19.37 -4.01
N GLN A 87 -5.20 19.65 -3.28
CA GLN A 87 -4.73 21.02 -3.03
C GLN A 87 -4.44 21.76 -4.34
N LEU A 88 -3.70 21.13 -5.27
CA LEU A 88 -3.37 21.74 -6.56
C LEU A 88 -4.64 22.04 -7.39
N LYS A 89 -5.59 21.10 -7.41
CA LYS A 89 -6.87 21.27 -8.10
C LYS A 89 -7.68 22.43 -7.50
N CYS A 90 -7.79 22.48 -6.17
CA CYS A 90 -8.46 23.58 -5.46
C CYS A 90 -7.81 24.93 -5.75
N VAL A 91 -6.47 25.02 -5.74
CA VAL A 91 -5.74 26.25 -6.05
C VAL A 91 -6.02 26.72 -7.47
N SER A 92 -6.07 25.79 -8.45
CA SER A 92 -6.41 26.13 -9.83
C SER A 92 -7.83 26.69 -9.95
N THR A 93 -8.81 26.03 -9.32
CA THR A 93 -10.20 26.51 -9.30
C THR A 93 -10.33 27.86 -8.60
N GLN A 94 -9.74 28.02 -7.41
CA GLN A 94 -9.79 29.26 -6.64
C GLN A 94 -9.12 30.41 -7.40
N ARG A 95 -7.99 30.15 -8.08
CA ARG A 95 -7.35 31.14 -8.96
C ARG A 95 -8.28 31.55 -10.10
N GLN A 96 -8.97 30.60 -10.73
CA GLN A 96 -9.89 30.88 -11.83
C GLN A 96 -11.07 31.74 -11.35
N GLU A 97 -11.66 31.42 -10.20
CA GLU A 97 -12.73 32.21 -9.57
C GLU A 97 -12.27 33.63 -9.24
N GLN A 98 -11.07 33.78 -8.64
CA GLN A 98 -10.49 35.09 -8.35
C GLN A 98 -10.28 35.93 -9.61
N VAL A 99 -9.79 35.33 -10.70
CA VAL A 99 -9.62 36.03 -11.98
C VAL A 99 -10.97 36.50 -12.53
N GLN A 100 -12.00 35.66 -12.50
CA GLN A 100 -13.34 36.04 -12.94
C GLN A 100 -13.93 37.17 -12.08
N GLN A 101 -13.76 37.10 -10.77
CA GLN A 101 -14.20 38.14 -9.85
C GLN A 101 -13.50 39.48 -10.13
N LEU A 102 -12.18 39.46 -10.32
CA LEU A 102 -11.41 40.67 -10.64
C LEU A 102 -11.81 41.25 -12.00
N GLN A 103 -12.05 40.41 -13.02
CA GLN A 103 -12.53 40.86 -14.32
C GLN A 103 -13.91 41.54 -14.23
N ALA A 104 -14.82 40.98 -13.44
CA ALA A 104 -16.13 41.58 -13.20
C ALA A 104 -16.00 42.95 -12.51
N GLN A 105 -15.15 43.07 -11.50
CA GLN A 105 -14.87 44.34 -10.83
C GLN A 105 -14.25 45.37 -11.78
N ILE A 106 -13.30 44.97 -12.63
CA ILE A 106 -12.71 45.86 -13.64
C ILE A 106 -13.79 46.41 -14.58
N LEU A 107 -14.67 45.55 -15.09
CA LEU A 107 -15.77 45.95 -15.98
C LEU A 107 -16.73 46.93 -15.29
N GLU A 108 -17.10 46.67 -14.03
CA GLU A 108 -17.96 47.56 -13.26
C GLU A 108 -17.32 48.94 -13.04
N LYS A 109 -16.03 48.97 -12.72
CA LYS A 109 -15.27 50.22 -12.54
C LYS A 109 -15.12 50.99 -13.86
N GLN A 110 -14.87 50.30 -14.98
CA GLN A 110 -14.83 50.91 -16.31
C GLN A 110 -16.17 51.55 -16.68
N ALA A 111 -17.28 50.83 -16.50
CA ALA A 111 -18.61 51.37 -16.77
C ALA A 111 -18.94 52.59 -15.89
N SER A 112 -18.52 52.57 -14.62
CA SER A 112 -18.66 53.71 -13.70
C SER A 112 -17.83 54.91 -14.16
N LEU A 113 -16.59 54.67 -14.62
CA LEU A 113 -15.71 55.71 -15.17
C LEU A 113 -16.32 56.35 -16.42
N ASP A 114 -16.81 55.56 -17.36
CA ASP A 114 -17.45 56.05 -18.59
C ASP A 114 -18.68 56.90 -18.29
N ARG A 115 -19.49 56.49 -17.29
CA ARG A 115 -20.62 57.27 -16.82
C ARG A 115 -20.19 58.61 -16.26
N LEU A 116 -19.18 58.63 -15.37
CA LEU A 116 -18.68 59.87 -14.76
C LEU A 116 -18.07 60.81 -15.80
N GLN A 117 -17.34 60.28 -16.78
CA GLN A 117 -16.79 61.07 -17.89
C GLN A 117 -17.89 61.72 -18.73
N LYS A 118 -18.97 61.00 -19.02
CA LYS A 118 -20.14 61.57 -19.73
C LYS A 118 -20.80 62.69 -18.92
N GLN A 119 -20.97 62.48 -17.61
CA GLN A 119 -21.53 63.51 -16.72
C GLN A 119 -20.63 64.75 -16.66
N LEU A 120 -19.32 64.58 -16.56
CA LEU A 120 -18.35 65.68 -16.56
C LEU A 120 -18.47 66.51 -17.84
N ARG A 121 -18.42 65.87 -19.02
CA ARG A 121 -18.54 66.56 -20.31
C ARG A 121 -19.87 67.33 -20.44
N SER A 122 -20.96 66.77 -19.93
CA SER A 122 -22.26 67.46 -19.93
C SER A 122 -22.24 68.71 -19.07
N LEU A 123 -21.63 68.64 -17.88
CA LEU A 123 -21.52 69.78 -16.97
C LEU A 123 -20.59 70.86 -17.53
N GLU A 124 -19.46 70.47 -18.14
CA GLU A 124 -18.54 71.40 -18.81
C GLU A 124 -19.23 72.14 -19.97
N ALA A 125 -20.06 71.45 -20.75
CA ALA A 125 -20.84 72.06 -21.82
C ALA A 125 -21.84 73.10 -21.26
N THR A 126 -22.62 72.74 -20.24
CA THR A 126 -23.56 73.66 -19.60
C THR A 126 -22.84 74.85 -18.94
N ALA A 127 -21.70 74.61 -18.27
CA ALA A 127 -20.92 75.68 -17.66
C ALA A 127 -20.41 76.66 -18.71
N LYS A 128 -19.95 76.18 -19.87
CA LYS A 128 -19.55 77.02 -20.99
C LYS A 128 -20.74 77.84 -21.53
N GLU A 129 -21.88 77.21 -21.78
CA GLU A 129 -23.10 77.92 -22.24
C GLU A 129 -23.53 79.02 -21.28
N GLN A 130 -23.46 78.77 -19.96
CA GLN A 130 -23.76 79.76 -18.94
C GLN A 130 -22.76 80.93 -18.96
N ASN A 131 -21.47 80.64 -19.14
CA ASN A 131 -20.44 81.68 -19.22
C ASN A 131 -20.64 82.55 -20.47
N ASP A 132 -20.86 81.93 -21.63
CA ASP A 132 -21.14 82.62 -22.89
C ASP A 132 -22.40 83.51 -22.76
N PHE A 133 -23.43 83.04 -22.04
CA PHE A 133 -24.64 83.83 -21.74
C PHE A 133 -24.35 85.03 -20.83
N ILE A 134 -23.54 84.85 -19.78
CA ILE A 134 -23.13 85.94 -18.88
C ILE A 134 -22.34 86.99 -19.65
N ASP A 135 -21.37 86.57 -20.46
CA ASP A 135 -20.55 87.48 -21.27
C ASP A 135 -21.42 88.30 -22.23
N HIS A 136 -22.38 87.65 -22.90
CA HIS A 136 -23.32 88.34 -23.77
C HIS A 136 -24.19 89.34 -23.01
N PHE A 137 -24.68 88.98 -21.82
CA PHE A 137 -25.49 89.87 -20.98
C PHE A 137 -24.69 91.07 -20.45
N GLN A 138 -23.40 90.89 -20.15
CA GLN A 138 -22.50 91.97 -19.74
C GLN A 138 -22.20 92.94 -20.89
N MET A 139 -22.08 92.46 -22.13
CA MET A 139 -21.87 93.32 -23.31
C MET A 139 -23.09 94.15 -23.73
N GLN A 140 -24.29 93.76 -23.30
CA GLN A 140 -25.53 94.48 -23.63
C GLN A 140 -25.91 95.59 -22.63
N LYS A 141 -25.18 95.73 -21.51
CA LYS A 141 -25.32 96.85 -20.56
C LYS A 141 -24.32 97.97 -20.85
#